data_AF-A0A2V1CX89-F1
#
_entry.id   AF-A0A2V1CX89-F1
#
_cell.length_a   1.000
_cell.length_b   1.000
_cell.length_c   1.000
_cell.angle_alpha   90.00
_cell.angle_beta   90.00
_cell.angle_gamma   90.00
#
_symmetry.space_group_name_H-M   'P 1'
#
loop_
_entity.id
_entity.type
_entity.pdbx_description
1 polymer ?
#
loop_
_entity_poly.entity_id
_entity_poly.type
_entity_poly.pdbx_seq_one_letter_code
_entity_poly.pdbx_strand_id
1 'polypeptide(L)'
;MYGQAAFRHPRQNERYPTHAAVLWCLCIGTLASSAHLKPDNPCDVQRHLDHCIETLRRNTMCRADASVDTFVWTDLHAQKPAMKSTGTRKCVEWNKLESWAFARKTVCDSTR
;
A
#
# COMPACT_ATOMS: atom_id res chain seq x y z
N MET A 1 9.15 2.60 -39.16
CA MET A 1 8.31 1.38 -39.15
C MET A 1 8.91 0.42 -38.13
N TYR A 2 8.39 0.39 -36.91
CA TYR A 2 8.80 -0.57 -35.89
C TYR A 2 7.58 -1.42 -35.52
N GLY A 3 7.68 -2.71 -35.85
CA GLY A 3 6.60 -3.68 -35.75
C GLY A 3 6.26 -4.00 -34.30
N GLN A 4 4.96 -3.99 -34.00
CA GLN A 4 4.39 -4.46 -32.75
C GLN A 4 4.49 -5.99 -32.72
N ALA A 5 5.34 -6.54 -31.84
CA ALA A 5 5.24 -7.94 -31.48
C ALA A 5 4.00 -8.10 -30.58
N ALA A 6 2.88 -8.50 -31.19
CA ALA A 6 1.67 -8.85 -30.48
C ALA A 6 1.94 -10.02 -29.53
N PHE A 7 1.81 -9.79 -28.23
CA PHE A 7 1.89 -10.82 -27.20
C PHE A 7 0.68 -11.74 -27.34
N ARG A 8 0.80 -12.79 -28.15
CA ARG A 8 -0.25 -13.79 -28.37
C ARG A 8 -0.30 -14.71 -27.15
N HIS A 9 -1.24 -14.48 -26.25
CA HIS A 9 -1.58 -15.46 -25.21
C HIS A 9 -1.96 -16.80 -25.85
N PRO A 10 -1.40 -17.93 -25.40
CA PRO A 10 -1.84 -19.24 -25.86
C PRO A 10 -3.28 -19.53 -25.41
N ARG A 11 -4.07 -20.11 -26.32
CA ARG A 11 -5.48 -20.50 -26.09
C ARG A 11 -5.55 -21.60 -25.02
N GLN A 12 -6.47 -21.43 -24.07
CA GLN A 12 -6.64 -22.20 -22.83
C GLN A 12 -7.15 -23.66 -22.99
N ASN A 13 -6.85 -24.37 -24.09
CA ASN A 13 -7.47 -25.68 -24.33
C ASN A 13 -6.51 -26.79 -24.78
N GLU A 14 -5.29 -26.80 -24.24
CA GLU A 14 -4.45 -28.00 -24.26
C GLU A 14 -4.47 -28.66 -22.88
N ARG A 15 -5.04 -29.87 -22.85
CA ARG A 15 -5.29 -30.67 -21.65
C ARG A 15 -4.00 -31.40 -21.28
N TYR A 16 -3.17 -30.82 -20.41
CA TYR A 16 -1.92 -31.42 -19.93
C TYR A 16 -2.16 -32.43 -18.78
N PRO A 17 -1.39 -33.53 -18.69
CA PRO A 17 -1.57 -34.57 -17.68
C PRO A 17 -1.32 -34.03 -16.27
N THR A 18 -2.32 -34.24 -15.40
CA THR A 18 -2.57 -33.55 -14.14
C THR A 18 -1.54 -33.75 -13.01
N HIS A 19 -0.52 -34.59 -13.20
CA HIS A 19 0.45 -34.89 -12.14
C HIS A 19 1.81 -34.17 -12.29
N ALA A 20 2.26 -33.88 -13.51
CA ALA A 20 3.53 -33.18 -13.72
C ALA A 20 3.41 -31.66 -13.51
N ALA A 21 2.24 -31.08 -13.81
CA ALA A 21 1.99 -29.65 -13.66
C ALA A 21 1.92 -29.19 -12.19
N VAL A 22 1.41 -30.03 -11.29
CA VAL A 22 1.26 -29.69 -9.85
C VAL A 22 2.63 -29.56 -9.19
N LEU A 23 3.57 -30.45 -9.51
CA LEU A 23 4.94 -30.38 -8.99
C LEU A 23 5.71 -29.16 -9.51
N TRP A 24 5.44 -28.73 -10.75
CA TRP A 24 6.09 -27.55 -11.33
C TRP A 24 5.57 -26.24 -10.73
N CYS A 25 4.26 -26.15 -10.44
CA CYS A 25 3.67 -25.01 -9.74
C CYS A 25 4.16 -24.87 -8.29
N LEU A 26 4.38 -25.98 -7.57
CA LEU A 26 4.82 -25.94 -6.16
C LEU A 26 6.28 -25.50 -6.01
N CYS A 27 7.16 -25.86 -6.96
CA CYS A 27 8.58 -25.50 -6.90
C CYS A 27 8.88 -24.09 -7.47
N ILE A 28 8.10 -23.59 -8.44
CA ILE A 28 8.30 -22.23 -8.99
C ILE A 28 7.48 -21.17 -8.23
N GLY A 29 6.31 -21.53 -7.69
CA GLY A 29 5.40 -20.57 -7.04
C GLY A 29 5.90 -20.00 -5.70
N THR A 30 6.74 -20.75 -4.97
CA THR A 30 7.27 -20.34 -3.66
C THR A 30 8.46 -19.38 -3.77
N LEU A 31 9.24 -19.41 -4.85
CA LEU A 31 10.38 -18.51 -5.05
C LEU A 31 10.00 -17.15 -5.65
N ALA A 32 8.92 -17.09 -6.45
CA ALA A 32 8.52 -15.86 -7.14
C ALA A 32 7.71 -14.88 -6.26
N SER A 33 7.07 -15.35 -5.18
CA SER A 33 6.14 -14.52 -4.39
C SER A 33 6.82 -13.54 -3.43
N SER A 34 8.11 -13.72 -3.12
CA SER A 34 8.83 -12.87 -2.16
C SER A 34 9.71 -11.78 -2.79
N ALA A 35 9.84 -11.75 -4.12
CA ALA A 35 10.78 -10.86 -4.82
C ALA A 35 10.19 -9.51 -5.26
N HIS A 36 8.86 -9.32 -5.22
CA HIS A 36 8.23 -8.12 -5.78
C HIS A 36 7.90 -7.00 -4.78
N LEU A 37 8.14 -7.19 -3.48
CA LEU A 37 7.84 -6.19 -2.44
C LEU A 37 9.05 -5.80 -1.59
N LYS A 38 10.27 -5.89 -2.12
CA LYS A 38 11.44 -5.41 -1.39
C LYS A 38 11.66 -3.93 -1.76
N PRO A 39 11.48 -2.98 -0.84
CA PRO A 39 11.85 -1.59 -1.08
C PRO A 39 13.38 -1.50 -1.16
N ASP A 40 13.89 -1.04 -2.30
CA ASP A 40 15.31 -1.10 -2.65
C ASP A 40 16.18 -0.06 -1.92
N ASN A 41 15.57 0.91 -1.25
CA ASN A 41 16.30 1.92 -0.48
C ASN A 41 15.62 2.23 0.88
N PRO A 42 16.43 2.50 1.92
CA PRO A 42 15.93 2.80 3.27
C PRO A 42 15.12 4.10 3.32
N CYS A 43 15.39 5.06 2.43
CA CYS A 43 14.64 6.32 2.36
C CYS A 43 13.18 6.13 1.88
N ASP A 44 12.91 5.13 1.04
CA ASP A 44 11.59 4.81 0.51
C ASP A 44 10.75 4.08 1.54
N VAL A 45 11.38 3.22 2.35
CA VAL A 45 10.72 2.63 3.52
C VAL A 45 10.35 3.73 4.50
N GLN A 46 11.29 4.61 4.83
CA GLN A 46 11.02 5.72 5.75
C GLN A 46 9.90 6.62 5.22
N ARG A 47 9.99 7.07 3.97
CA ARG A 47 8.94 7.85 3.31
C ARG A 47 7.61 7.10 3.26
N HIS A 48 7.64 5.77 3.12
CA HIS A 48 6.43 4.95 3.16
C HIS A 48 5.78 4.96 4.54
N LEU A 49 6.58 4.70 5.57
CA LEU A 49 6.14 4.73 6.95
C LEU A 49 5.61 6.11 7.36
N ASP A 50 6.31 7.18 6.99
CA ASP A 50 5.94 8.55 7.37
C ASP A 50 4.56 8.95 6.83
N HIS A 51 4.29 8.70 5.54
CA HIS A 51 2.97 9.01 4.99
C HIS A 51 1.88 8.07 5.50
N CYS A 52 2.20 6.79 5.76
CA CYS A 52 1.25 5.84 6.33
C CYS A 52 0.84 6.24 7.75
N ILE A 53 1.82 6.59 8.60
CA ILE A 53 1.55 7.05 9.98
C ILE A 53 0.76 8.36 9.96
N GLU A 54 1.10 9.30 9.08
CA GLU A 54 0.35 10.55 8.94
C GLU A 54 -1.10 10.30 8.46
N THR A 55 -1.30 9.34 7.56
CA THR A 55 -2.65 8.93 7.10
C THR A 55 -3.45 8.31 8.24
N LEU A 56 -2.85 7.41 9.04
CA LEU A 56 -3.50 6.80 10.21
C LEU A 56 -3.84 7.84 11.27
N ARG A 57 -2.93 8.78 11.54
CA ARG A 57 -3.18 9.90 12.45
C ARG A 57 -4.36 10.74 11.98
N ARG A 58 -4.42 11.07 10.69
CA ARG A 58 -5.53 11.81 10.08
C ARG A 58 -6.87 11.07 10.20
N ASN A 59 -6.87 9.78 9.89
CA ASN A 59 -8.07 8.96 9.92
C ASN A 59 -8.56 8.70 11.35
N THR A 60 -7.67 8.61 12.34
CA THR A 60 -8.07 8.44 13.75
C THR A 60 -8.62 9.73 14.37
N MET A 61 -8.15 10.91 13.93
CA MET A 61 -8.69 12.21 14.35
C MET A 61 -10.10 12.49 13.82
N CYS A 62 -10.44 11.93 12.66
CA CYS A 62 -11.71 12.15 11.99
C CYS A 62 -12.61 10.93 12.24
N ARG A 63 -13.63 11.09 13.10
CA ARG A 63 -14.53 9.99 13.52
C ARG A 63 -14.95 9.12 12.34
N ALA A 64 -14.85 7.79 12.50
CA ALA A 64 -15.28 6.73 11.58
C ALA A 64 -15.52 7.24 10.14
N ASP A 65 -14.42 7.62 9.49
CA ASP A 65 -14.44 8.15 8.15
C ASP A 65 -14.83 7.04 7.16
N ALA A 66 -16.09 7.05 6.73
CA ALA A 66 -16.61 6.12 5.73
C ALA A 66 -16.39 6.62 4.29
N SER A 67 -15.63 7.71 4.11
CA SER A 67 -15.38 8.23 2.77
C SER A 67 -14.41 7.36 1.99
N VAL A 68 -14.66 7.25 0.69
CA VAL A 68 -13.82 6.48 -0.22
C VAL A 68 -12.76 7.39 -0.80
N ASP A 69 -11.50 7.10 -0.50
CA ASP A 69 -10.35 7.72 -1.15
C ASP A 69 -10.05 6.98 -2.46
N THR A 70 -9.82 7.75 -3.53
CA THR A 70 -9.55 7.22 -4.87
C THR A 70 -8.18 7.70 -5.36
N PHE A 71 -7.70 7.13 -6.46
CA PHE A 71 -6.42 7.49 -7.06
C PHE A 71 -6.66 8.16 -8.42
N VAL A 72 -5.98 9.27 -8.66
CA VAL A 72 -6.05 10.01 -9.92
C VAL A 72 -4.65 10.21 -10.50
N TRP A 73 -4.52 10.06 -11.81
CA TRP A 73 -3.29 10.41 -12.53
C TRP A 73 -3.32 11.91 -12.81
N THR A 74 -2.31 12.63 -12.32
CA THR A 74 -2.22 14.09 -12.47
C THR A 74 -1.82 14.51 -13.88
N ASP A 75 -1.11 13.63 -14.60
CA ASP A 75 -0.62 13.86 -15.96
C ASP A 75 -0.29 12.53 -16.67
N LEU A 76 -0.02 12.59 -17.98
CA LEU A 76 0.26 11.43 -18.84
C LEU A 76 1.62 10.75 -18.56
N HIS A 77 2.52 11.41 -17.83
CA HIS A 77 3.87 10.93 -17.54
C HIS A 77 4.06 10.59 -16.05
N ALA A 78 3.02 10.75 -15.24
CA ALA A 78 3.05 10.45 -13.83
C ALA A 78 3.40 8.98 -13.64
N GLN A 79 4.43 8.70 -12.86
CA GLN A 79 4.84 7.33 -12.57
C GLN A 79 4.00 6.67 -11.46
N LYS A 80 3.32 7.49 -10.64
CA LYS A 80 2.47 7.03 -9.54
C LYS A 80 1.22 7.91 -9.48
N PRO A 81 0.04 7.34 -9.21
CA PRO A 81 -1.17 8.13 -9.08
C PRO A 81 -1.17 8.90 -7.75
N ALA A 82 -1.79 10.07 -7.75
CA ALA A 82 -2.02 10.86 -6.54
C ALA A 82 -3.31 10.40 -5.85
N MET A 83 -3.29 10.36 -4.53
CA MET A 83 -4.50 10.09 -3.74
C MET A 83 -5.43 11.31 -3.78
N LYS A 84 -6.68 11.10 -4.18
CA LYS A 84 -7.75 12.09 -4.19
C LYS A 84 -8.83 11.70 -3.20
N SER A 85 -8.97 12.53 -2.17
CA SER A 85 -10.04 12.40 -1.20
C SER A 85 -11.19 13.34 -1.51
N THR A 86 -12.43 12.83 -1.50
CA THR A 86 -13.65 13.62 -1.71
C THR A 86 -14.57 13.63 -0.49
N GLY A 87 -14.17 12.90 0.57
CA GLY A 87 -14.93 12.77 1.79
C GLY A 87 -15.02 14.04 2.62
N THR A 88 -16.23 14.40 3.05
CA THR A 88 -16.41 15.39 4.10
C THR A 88 -16.20 14.71 5.46
N ARG A 89 -15.23 15.23 6.23
CA ARG A 89 -14.85 14.67 7.54
C ARG A 89 -15.17 15.64 8.67
N LYS A 90 -15.64 15.11 9.79
CA LYS A 90 -15.72 15.85 11.06
C LYS A 90 -14.58 15.40 11.97
N CYS A 91 -13.54 16.23 12.04
CA CYS A 91 -12.33 15.94 12.78
C CYS A 91 -12.31 16.68 14.13
N VAL A 92 -11.58 16.13 15.09
CA VAL A 92 -11.28 16.83 16.34
C VAL A 92 -10.12 17.81 16.16
N GLU A 93 -10.12 18.90 16.91
CA GLU A 93 -9.02 19.88 16.94
C GLU A 93 -7.74 19.22 17.47
N TRP A 94 -6.74 19.00 16.59
CA TRP A 94 -5.51 18.27 16.93
C TRP A 94 -4.80 18.85 18.15
N ASN A 95 -4.58 20.17 18.18
CA ASN A 95 -3.84 20.83 19.26
C ASN A 95 -4.52 20.61 20.63
N LYS A 96 -5.85 20.51 20.65
CA LYS A 96 -6.60 20.23 21.89
C LYS A 96 -6.50 18.76 22.30
N LEU A 97 -6.58 17.84 21.34
CA LEU A 97 -6.38 16.42 21.61
C LEU A 97 -4.95 16.12 22.07
N GLU A 98 -3.97 16.71 21.41
CA GLU A 98 -2.55 16.56 21.70
C GLU A 98 -2.23 17.08 23.10
N SER A 99 -2.62 18.33 23.42
CA SER A 99 -2.45 18.88 24.77
C SER A 99 -3.15 18.04 25.83
N TRP A 100 -4.36 17.55 25.55
CA TRP A 100 -5.07 16.61 26.42
C TRP A 100 -4.26 15.30 26.60
N ALA A 101 -3.71 14.71 25.55
CA ALA A 101 -2.96 13.45 25.64
C ALA A 101 -1.65 13.63 26.40
N PHE A 102 -0.87 14.66 26.07
CA PHE A 102 0.43 14.92 26.70
C PHE A 102 0.33 15.35 28.16
N ALA A 103 -0.76 16.03 28.56
CA ALA A 103 -1.04 16.31 29.97
C ALA A 103 -1.24 15.04 30.82
N ARG A 104 -1.52 13.90 30.18
CA ARG A 104 -1.74 12.59 30.81
C ARG A 104 -0.66 11.56 30.45
N LYS A 105 0.46 11.99 29.88
CA LYS A 105 1.55 11.07 29.54
C LYS A 105 2.06 10.40 30.82
N THR A 106 2.02 9.08 30.87
CA THR A 106 2.70 8.32 31.91
C THR A 106 4.20 8.43 31.68
N VAL A 107 4.98 8.63 32.72
CA VAL A 107 6.45 8.55 32.62
C VAL A 107 6.81 7.13 32.22
N CYS A 108 7.59 6.97 31.15
CA CYS A 108 8.23 5.69 30.86
C CYS A 108 9.35 5.53 31.88
N ASP A 109 9.14 4.67 32.86
CA ASP A 109 10.20 4.25 33.77
C ASP A 109 11.11 3.27 33.01
N SER A 110 12.25 3.76 32.53
CA SER A 110 13.25 2.92 31.86
C SER A 110 14.17 2.19 32.85
N THR A 111 13.87 2.20 34.15
CA THR A 111 14.68 1.60 35.21
C THR A 111 14.08 0.33 35.82
N ARG A 112 13.08 -0.28 35.17
CA ARG A 112 12.56 -1.61 35.53
C ARG A 112 12.89 -2.67 34.48
#